data_AF-A0A174ULB0-F1
#
_entry.id   AF-A0A174ULB0-F1
#
_cell.length_a   1.000
_cell.length_b   1.000
_cell.length_c   1.000
_cell.angle_alpha   90.00
_cell.angle_beta   90.00
_cell.angle_gamma   90.00
#
_symmetry.space_group_name_H-M   'P 1'
#
loop_
_entity.id
_entity.type
_entity.pdbx_description
1 polymer ?
#
loop_
_entity_poly.entity_id
_entity_poly.type
_entity_poly.pdbx_seq_one_letter_code
_entity_poly.pdbx_strand_id
1 'polypeptide(L)'
;MDEFLLAKRTGDFIDALIAEERENGLGENSPKIDNQVVKKSKAKEKGKAGRPKEQVWMHPFLFTKFAMWINPRFEVKVVRFVYDEMIRYRNDAGDAYKELSAAVMKIVPKDFMPKAMQKVGEALNWIVFNNHEKMLRNKHGDEAKQRELYQLEKKVADLINEGFISSYDNLLIYLRNQYQKRNYPRVFDCAS
;
A
#
# COMPACT_ATOMS: atom_id res chain seq x y z
N MET A 1 0.95 -30.55 -1.23
CA MET A 1 1.94 -29.86 -2.08
C MET A 1 2.06 -30.53 -3.43
N ASP A 2 2.29 -31.85 -3.49
CA ASP A 2 2.37 -32.55 -4.77
C ASP A 2 1.05 -32.47 -5.55
N GLU A 3 -0.10 -32.56 -4.87
CA GLU A 3 -1.41 -32.30 -5.49
C GLU A 3 -1.53 -30.91 -6.13
N PHE A 4 -1.01 -29.88 -5.46
CA PHE A 4 -0.98 -28.51 -5.99
C PHE A 4 -0.09 -28.42 -7.23
N LEU A 5 1.11 -29.01 -7.19
CA LEU A 5 2.07 -28.98 -8.31
C LEU A 5 1.61 -29.82 -9.51
N LEU A 6 0.84 -30.89 -9.27
CA LEU A 6 0.28 -31.76 -10.31
C LEU A 6 -1.01 -31.20 -10.92
N ALA A 7 -1.64 -30.21 -10.30
CA ALA A 7 -2.84 -29.59 -10.84
C ALA A 7 -2.51 -28.86 -12.17
N LYS A 8 -3.30 -29.13 -13.22
CA LYS A 8 -3.11 -28.53 -14.55
C LYS A 8 -2.97 -27.00 -14.49
N ARG A 9 -3.86 -26.33 -13.74
CA ARG A 9 -3.86 -24.86 -13.56
C ARG A 9 -2.59 -24.32 -12.90
N THR A 10 -1.88 -25.14 -12.12
CA THR A 10 -0.61 -24.78 -11.51
C THR A 10 0.52 -24.94 -12.51
N GLY A 11 0.52 -26.01 -13.30
CA GLY A 11 1.45 -26.20 -14.43
C GLY A 11 1.39 -25.02 -15.40
N ASP A 12 0.19 -24.69 -15.89
CA ASP A 12 -0.03 -23.57 -16.83
C ASP A 12 0.51 -22.23 -16.27
N PHE A 13 0.42 -22.04 -14.95
CA PHE A 13 0.93 -20.84 -14.30
C PHE A 13 2.44 -20.84 -14.09
N ILE A 14 3.05 -21.99 -13.82
CA ILE A 14 4.50 -22.12 -13.76
C ILE A 14 5.09 -21.77 -15.13
N ASP A 15 4.49 -22.26 -16.21
CA ASP A 15 4.93 -21.95 -17.57
C ASP A 15 4.79 -20.47 -17.90
N ALA A 16 3.65 -19.86 -17.57
CA ALA A 16 3.43 -18.42 -17.73
C ALA A 16 4.43 -17.58 -16.90
N LEU A 17 4.68 -17.98 -15.65
CA LEU A 17 5.64 -17.30 -14.77
C LEU A 17 7.07 -17.37 -15.33
N ILE A 18 7.48 -18.51 -15.88
CA ILE A 18 8.79 -18.66 -16.53
C ILE A 18 8.92 -17.76 -17.75
N ALA A 19 7.84 -17.59 -18.53
CA ALA A 19 7.85 -16.71 -19.70
C ALA A 19 7.99 -15.23 -19.29
N GLU A 20 7.17 -14.77 -18.33
CA GLU A 20 7.19 -13.39 -17.82
C GLU A 20 8.55 -12.98 -17.21
N GLU A 21 9.16 -13.85 -16.40
CA GLU A 21 10.47 -13.55 -15.79
C GLU A 21 11.59 -13.43 -16.84
N ARG A 22 11.48 -14.14 -17.98
CA ARG A 22 12.42 -14.03 -19.11
C ARG A 22 12.26 -12.70 -19.84
N GLU A 23 11.03 -12.22 -20.01
CA GLU A 23 10.75 -10.95 -20.68
C GLU A 23 11.19 -9.74 -19.84
N ASN A 24 11.07 -9.81 -18.51
CA ASN A 24 11.40 -8.72 -17.60
C ASN A 24 12.90 -8.59 -17.27
N GLY A 25 13.79 -9.39 -17.88
CA GLY A 25 15.24 -9.31 -17.67
C GLY A 25 15.72 -9.65 -16.24
N LEU A 26 14.81 -10.14 -15.38
CA LEU A 26 15.07 -10.59 -14.02
C LEU A 26 15.82 -11.94 -14.05
N GLY A 27 17.10 -11.88 -14.44
CA GLY A 27 17.94 -13.07 -14.57
C GLY A 27 19.20 -12.89 -15.42
N GLU A 28 19.32 -11.79 -16.18
CA GLU A 28 20.49 -11.59 -17.07
C GLU A 28 21.80 -11.33 -16.31
N ASN A 29 21.74 -10.71 -15.12
CA ASN A 29 22.93 -10.38 -14.32
C ASN A 29 23.19 -11.35 -13.15
N SER A 30 22.41 -12.42 -13.01
CA SER A 30 22.66 -13.44 -11.98
C SER A 30 23.11 -14.75 -12.63
N PRO A 31 24.35 -15.19 -12.39
CA PRO A 31 24.90 -16.40 -13.01
C PRO A 31 24.09 -17.61 -12.55
N LYS A 32 23.20 -18.11 -13.42
CA LYS A 32 22.49 -19.40 -13.31
C LYS A 32 22.20 -19.83 -11.87
N ILE A 33 21.38 -19.06 -11.15
CA ILE A 33 20.59 -19.65 -10.08
C ILE A 33 19.48 -20.37 -10.83
N ASP A 34 19.51 -21.71 -10.85
CA ASP A 34 18.52 -22.56 -11.53
C ASP A 34 17.14 -21.88 -11.61
N ASN A 35 16.62 -21.63 -12.82
CA ASN A 35 15.27 -21.10 -13.08
C ASN A 35 14.16 -22.11 -12.67
N GLN A 36 14.40 -22.87 -11.60
CA GLN A 36 13.47 -23.80 -11.01
C GLN A 36 12.53 -23.01 -10.11
N VAL A 37 11.32 -22.77 -10.61
CA VAL A 37 10.21 -22.15 -9.86
C VAL A 37 9.92 -22.93 -8.55
N VAL A 38 10.33 -24.20 -8.48
CA VAL A 38 10.31 -25.03 -7.26
C VAL A 38 11.62 -25.81 -7.14
N LYS A 39 12.30 -25.73 -5.98
CA LYS A 39 13.51 -26.51 -5.67
C LYS A 39 13.28 -27.35 -4.42
N LYS A 40 13.34 -28.67 -4.56
CA LYS A 40 13.32 -29.61 -3.42
C LYS A 40 14.76 -30.00 -3.08
N SER A 41 15.19 -29.75 -1.85
CA SER A 41 16.52 -30.11 -1.36
C SER A 41 16.43 -30.96 -0.09
N LYS A 42 17.43 -31.80 0.14
CA LYS A 42 17.56 -32.62 1.35
C LYS A 42 18.78 -32.17 2.12
N ALA A 43 18.57 -31.60 3.30
CA ALA A 43 19.66 -31.15 4.17
C ALA A 43 19.82 -32.13 5.34
N LYS A 44 21.05 -32.64 5.53
CA LYS A 44 21.42 -33.46 6.69
C LYS A 44 22.27 -32.62 7.63
N GLU A 45 21.80 -32.40 8.85
CA GLU A 45 22.60 -31.74 9.89
C GLU A 45 23.78 -32.65 10.27
N LYS A 46 25.02 -32.13 10.18
CA LYS A 46 26.21 -32.88 10.58
C LYS A 46 26.11 -33.24 12.07
N GLY A 47 26.29 -34.52 12.40
CA GLY A 47 26.35 -35.00 13.79
C GLY A 47 25.01 -35.43 14.42
N LYS A 48 23.86 -35.32 13.73
CA LYS A 48 22.59 -35.85 14.23
C LYS A 48 22.15 -37.10 13.47
N ALA A 49 21.80 -38.15 14.22
CA ALA A 49 21.17 -39.35 13.67
C ALA A 49 19.67 -39.07 13.43
N GLY A 50 19.26 -39.00 12.18
CA GLY A 50 17.87 -38.74 11.78
C GLY A 50 17.70 -38.69 10.26
N ARG A 51 16.44 -38.79 9.79
CA ARG A 51 16.12 -38.61 8.36
C ARG A 51 16.48 -37.18 7.94
N PRO A 52 17.06 -36.98 6.74
CA PRO A 52 17.33 -35.63 6.21
C PRO A 52 16.06 -34.79 6.21
N LYS A 53 16.18 -33.51 6.58
CA LYS A 53 15.05 -32.58 6.48
C LYS A 53 14.86 -32.25 5.01
N GLU A 54 13.65 -32.48 4.52
CA GLU A 54 13.24 -32.03 3.18
C GLU A 54 12.90 -30.54 3.26
N GLN A 55 13.55 -29.75 2.43
CA GLN A 55 13.29 -28.32 2.28
C GLN A 55 12.76 -28.09 0.88
N VAL A 56 11.71 -27.29 0.77
CA VAL A 56 11.15 -26.89 -0.52
C VAL A 56 11.23 -25.38 -0.60
N TRP A 57 11.98 -24.89 -1.58
CA TRP A 57 11.97 -23.50 -1.97
C TRP A 57 11.00 -23.32 -3.14
N MET A 58 10.21 -22.25 -3.10
CA MET A 58 9.25 -21.89 -4.15
C MET A 58 9.46 -20.43 -4.52
N HIS A 59 9.29 -20.11 -5.79
CA HIS A 59 9.29 -18.73 -6.25
C HIS A 59 8.22 -17.91 -5.49
N PRO A 60 8.47 -16.65 -5.10
CA PRO A 60 7.51 -15.86 -4.32
C PRO A 60 6.11 -15.79 -4.94
N PHE A 61 6.00 -15.63 -6.27
CA PHE A 61 4.70 -15.63 -6.94
C PHE A 61 4.01 -17.00 -6.93
N LEU A 62 4.77 -18.08 -7.08
CA LEU A 62 4.23 -19.44 -6.96
C LEU A 62 3.80 -19.74 -5.51
N PHE A 63 4.54 -19.24 -4.52
CA PHE A 63 4.17 -19.36 -3.11
C PHE A 63 2.87 -18.62 -2.81
N THR A 64 2.67 -17.42 -3.36
CA THR A 64 1.40 -16.70 -3.24
C THR A 64 0.25 -17.49 -3.87
N LYS A 65 0.46 -18.08 -5.06
CA LYS A 65 -0.53 -18.97 -5.68
C LYS A 65 -0.82 -20.22 -4.84
N PHE A 66 0.19 -20.81 -4.23
CA PHE A 66 0.03 -21.93 -3.31
C PHE A 66 -0.78 -21.55 -2.06
N ALA A 67 -0.53 -20.36 -1.50
CA ALA A 67 -1.31 -19.84 -0.38
C ALA A 67 -2.78 -19.59 -0.75
N MET A 68 -3.05 -19.09 -1.96
CA MET A 68 -4.42 -18.97 -2.49
C MET A 68 -5.10 -20.33 -2.62
N TRP A 69 -4.38 -21.34 -3.14
CA TRP A 69 -4.91 -22.70 -3.26
C TRP A 69 -5.23 -23.35 -1.91
N ILE A 70 -4.41 -23.12 -0.87
CA ILE A 70 -4.67 -23.66 0.49
C ILE A 70 -5.92 -23.02 1.10
N ASN A 71 -6.14 -21.72 0.88
CA ASN A 71 -7.21 -20.98 1.56
C ASN A 71 -8.05 -20.17 0.56
N PRO A 72 -9.25 -20.65 0.19
CA PRO A 72 -10.15 -19.94 -0.71
C PRO A 72 -10.56 -18.55 -0.21
N ARG A 73 -10.63 -18.33 1.12
CA ARG A 73 -10.90 -16.98 1.66
C ARG A 73 -9.73 -16.03 1.43
N PHE A 74 -8.51 -16.54 1.42
CA PHE A 74 -7.34 -15.75 1.06
C PHE A 74 -7.34 -15.43 -0.43
N GLU A 75 -7.68 -16.39 -1.30
CA GLU A 75 -7.85 -16.16 -2.74
C GLU A 75 -8.88 -15.05 -3.03
N VAL A 76 -10.07 -15.12 -2.42
CA VAL A 76 -11.09 -14.07 -2.57
C VAL A 76 -10.56 -12.70 -2.12
N LYS A 77 -9.77 -12.63 -1.05
CA LYS A 77 -9.16 -11.37 -0.59
C LYS A 77 -8.14 -10.83 -1.60
N VAL A 78 -7.32 -11.69 -2.20
CA VAL A 78 -6.35 -11.29 -3.23
C VAL A 78 -7.07 -10.81 -4.49
N VAL A 79 -8.08 -11.55 -4.95
CA VAL A 79 -8.89 -11.16 -6.12
C VAL A 79 -9.59 -9.83 -5.87
N ARG A 80 -10.22 -9.67 -4.69
CA ARG A 80 -10.84 -8.40 -4.29
C ARG A 80 -9.83 -7.27 -4.21
N PHE A 81 -8.63 -7.52 -3.69
CA PHE A 81 -7.57 -6.51 -3.62
C PHE A 81 -7.11 -6.04 -5.02
N VAL A 82 -7.07 -6.94 -6.00
CA VAL A 82 -6.78 -6.60 -7.40
C VAL A 82 -7.96 -5.85 -8.03
N TYR A 83 -9.19 -6.29 -7.76
CA TYR A 83 -10.41 -5.67 -8.28
C TYR A 83 -10.64 -4.25 -7.74
N ASP A 84 -10.47 -4.04 -6.44
CA ASP A 84 -10.69 -2.75 -5.75
C ASP A 84 -9.57 -1.71 -6.09
N GLU A 85 -8.67 -1.96 -7.06
CA GLU A 85 -7.53 -1.12 -7.45
C GLU A 85 -6.68 -0.58 -6.27
N MET A 86 -6.69 -1.28 -5.14
CA MET A 86 -6.13 -0.79 -3.87
C MET A 86 -4.61 -0.53 -3.91
N ILE A 87 -3.89 -1.17 -4.84
CA ILE A 87 -2.47 -0.86 -5.10
C ILE A 87 -2.35 0.52 -5.74
N ARG A 88 -3.18 0.82 -6.74
CA ARG A 88 -3.16 2.11 -7.43
C ARG A 88 -3.49 3.22 -6.45
N TYR A 89 -4.56 3.08 -5.67
CA TYR A 89 -4.93 4.06 -4.66
C TYR A 89 -3.87 4.25 -3.56
N ARG A 90 -3.14 3.19 -3.20
CA ARG A 90 -2.02 3.30 -2.27
C ARG A 90 -0.86 4.12 -2.87
N ASN A 91 -0.54 3.89 -4.14
CA ASN A 91 0.49 4.66 -4.84
C ASN A 91 0.04 6.12 -5.01
N ASP A 92 -1.18 6.34 -5.49
CA ASP A 92 -1.77 7.66 -5.70
C ASP A 92 -1.78 8.48 -4.40
N ALA A 93 -2.18 7.89 -3.28
CA ALA A 93 -2.15 8.55 -1.96
C ALA A 93 -0.73 8.87 -1.49
N GLY A 94 0.26 8.02 -1.78
CA GLY A 94 1.67 8.29 -1.50
C GLY A 94 2.19 9.49 -2.30
N ASP A 95 1.87 9.52 -3.60
CA ASP A 95 2.29 10.59 -4.51
C ASP A 95 1.60 11.92 -4.18
N ALA A 96 0.30 11.91 -3.84
CA ALA A 96 -0.41 13.10 -3.39
C ALA A 96 0.17 13.68 -2.10
N TYR A 97 0.50 12.84 -1.11
CA TYR A 97 1.13 13.31 0.12
C TYR A 97 2.53 13.91 -0.14
N LYS A 98 3.29 13.32 -1.06
CA LYS A 98 4.60 13.85 -1.47
C LYS A 98 4.47 15.21 -2.15
N GLU A 99 3.49 15.37 -3.04
CA GLU A 99 3.20 16.65 -3.69
C GLU A 99 2.73 17.71 -2.71
N LEU A 100 1.82 17.35 -1.79
CA LEU A 100 1.41 18.21 -0.69
C LEU A 100 2.60 18.67 0.13
N SER A 101 3.51 17.75 0.50
CA SER A 101 4.73 18.08 1.23
C SER A 101 5.60 19.07 0.46
N ALA A 102 5.76 18.89 -0.85
CA ALA A 102 6.49 19.82 -1.70
C ALA A 102 5.83 21.22 -1.75
N ALA A 103 4.49 21.28 -1.78
CA ALA A 103 3.75 22.54 -1.73
C ALA A 103 3.89 23.24 -0.37
N VAL A 104 3.73 22.51 0.73
CA VAL A 104 3.88 23.05 2.11
C VAL A 104 5.29 23.58 2.34
N MET A 105 6.32 22.95 1.77
CA MET A 105 7.70 23.44 1.87
C MET A 105 7.90 24.85 1.28
N LYS A 106 7.02 25.30 0.37
CA LYS A 106 7.08 26.67 -0.19
C LYS A 106 6.59 27.74 0.79
N ILE A 107 5.72 27.37 1.73
CA ILE A 107 5.07 28.30 2.67
C ILE A 107 5.57 28.15 4.12
N VAL A 108 6.50 27.21 4.37
CA VAL A 108 7.04 26.87 5.69
C VAL A 108 8.58 26.89 5.69
N PRO A 109 9.24 27.41 6.75
CA PRO A 109 10.70 27.28 6.87
C PRO A 109 11.14 25.83 7.05
N LYS A 110 12.29 25.47 6.46
CA LYS A 110 12.81 24.08 6.40
C LYS A 110 12.91 23.39 7.76
N ASP A 111 13.32 24.12 8.80
CA ASP A 111 13.49 23.57 10.16
C ASP A 111 12.16 23.20 10.83
N PHE A 112 11.07 23.87 10.43
CA PHE A 112 9.73 23.60 10.95
C PHE A 112 8.98 22.56 10.13
N MET A 113 9.46 22.23 8.92
CA MET A 113 8.80 21.32 7.98
C MET A 113 8.41 19.95 8.59
N PRO A 114 9.27 19.26 9.38
CA PRO A 114 8.88 17.97 9.98
C PRO A 114 7.69 18.10 10.94
N LYS A 115 7.68 19.16 11.76
CA LYS A 115 6.60 19.44 12.71
C LYS A 115 5.32 19.90 12.00
N ALA A 116 5.46 20.71 10.95
CA ALA A 116 4.35 21.17 10.13
C ALA A 116 3.64 20.00 9.43
N MET A 117 4.39 19.13 8.75
CA MET A 117 3.80 17.98 8.06
C MET A 117 3.17 16.96 9.01
N GLN A 118 3.75 16.76 10.21
CA GLN A 118 3.11 15.95 11.24
C GLN A 118 1.71 16.49 11.58
N LYS A 119 1.60 17.79 11.88
CA LYS A 119 0.32 18.43 12.20
C LYS A 119 -0.67 18.43 11.03
N VAL A 120 -0.19 18.67 9.81
CA VAL A 120 -1.02 18.61 8.60
C VAL A 120 -1.54 17.19 8.38
N GLY A 121 -0.69 16.17 8.52
CA GLY A 121 -1.09 14.77 8.43
C GLY A 121 -2.10 14.36 9.51
N GLU A 122 -1.92 14.83 10.75
CA GLU A 122 -2.89 14.68 11.83
C GLU A 122 -4.24 15.31 11.47
N ALA A 123 -4.24 16.56 10.99
CA ALA A 123 -5.45 17.28 10.61
C ALA A 123 -6.20 16.59 9.45
N LEU A 124 -5.49 16.13 8.41
CA LEU A 124 -6.08 15.37 7.31
C LEU A 124 -6.75 14.09 7.79
N ASN A 125 -6.12 13.36 8.72
CA ASN A 125 -6.70 12.16 9.28
C ASN A 125 -8.01 12.46 10.04
N TRP A 126 -8.04 13.53 10.84
CA TRP A 126 -9.27 13.98 11.51
C TRP A 126 -10.37 14.37 10.52
N ILE A 127 -10.04 15.02 9.40
CA ILE A 127 -11.03 15.42 8.38
C ILE A 127 -11.70 14.20 7.74
N VAL A 128 -10.93 13.17 7.38
CA VAL A 128 -11.44 12.03 6.60
C VAL A 128 -11.95 10.88 7.48
N PHE A 129 -11.24 10.58 8.57
CA PHE A 129 -11.52 9.41 9.39
C PHE A 129 -12.20 9.75 10.72
N ASN A 130 -12.26 11.04 11.09
CA ASN A 130 -12.73 11.51 12.40
C ASN A 130 -12.01 10.82 13.59
N ASN A 131 -10.77 10.36 13.35
CA ASN A 131 -9.91 9.74 14.34
C ASN A 131 -8.45 9.89 13.89
N HIS A 132 -7.51 9.81 14.83
CA HIS A 132 -6.07 9.77 14.55
C HIS A 132 -5.40 8.64 15.35
N GLU A 133 -4.80 7.68 14.64
CA GLU A 133 -4.01 6.61 15.24
C GLU A 133 -2.80 6.25 14.37
N LYS A 134 -1.82 5.60 14.99
CA LYS A 134 -0.70 5.00 14.27
C LYS A 134 -1.23 3.93 13.31
N MET A 135 -0.86 4.04 12.03
CA MET A 135 -1.31 3.17 10.93
C MET A 135 -2.83 3.20 10.64
N LEU A 136 -3.52 4.30 10.99
CA LEU A 136 -4.96 4.47 10.74
C LEU A 136 -5.36 4.14 9.28
N ARG A 137 -4.57 4.60 8.30
CA ARG A 137 -4.80 4.39 6.86
C ARG A 137 -4.73 2.90 6.45
N ASN A 138 -4.02 2.07 7.22
CA ASN A 138 -3.94 0.62 7.00
C ASN A 138 -5.09 -0.12 7.69
N LYS A 139 -5.54 0.36 8.86
CA LYS A 139 -6.66 -0.24 9.60
C LYS A 139 -8.01 0.07 8.95
N HIS A 140 -8.20 1.30 8.50
CA HIS A 140 -9.40 1.78 7.81
C HIS A 140 -9.18 1.78 6.29
N GLY A 141 -8.84 0.60 5.75
CA GLY A 141 -8.60 0.35 4.33
C GLY A 141 -9.87 0.35 3.47
N ASP A 142 -10.73 1.34 3.65
CA ASP A 142 -11.93 1.56 2.84
C ASP A 142 -11.56 2.44 1.64
N GLU A 143 -11.81 1.93 0.42
CA GLU A 143 -11.45 2.57 -0.85
C GLU A 143 -11.99 4.00 -0.92
N ALA A 144 -13.25 4.20 -0.51
CA ALA A 144 -13.91 5.49 -0.55
C ALA A 144 -13.17 6.53 0.31
N LYS A 145 -12.79 6.17 1.54
CA LYS A 145 -12.05 7.07 2.43
C LYS A 145 -10.63 7.34 1.95
N GLN A 146 -9.95 6.33 1.38
CA GLN A 146 -8.63 6.53 0.80
C GLN A 146 -8.67 7.48 -0.40
N ARG A 147 -9.70 7.35 -1.24
CA ARG A 147 -9.93 8.26 -2.37
C ARG A 147 -10.26 9.68 -1.91
N GLU A 148 -11.09 9.84 -0.88
CA GLU A 148 -11.37 11.15 -0.30
C GLU A 148 -10.12 11.83 0.26
N LEU A 149 -9.26 11.06 0.94
CA LEU A 149 -7.98 11.55 1.44
C LEU A 149 -7.08 12.00 0.29
N TYR A 150 -6.93 11.18 -0.74
CA TYR A 150 -6.16 11.51 -1.93
C TYR A 150 -6.63 12.83 -2.58
N GLN A 151 -7.94 12.98 -2.77
CA GLN A 151 -8.53 14.20 -3.33
C GLN A 151 -8.30 15.42 -2.44
N LEU A 152 -8.38 15.26 -1.12
CA LEU A 152 -8.13 16.34 -0.18
C LEU A 152 -6.66 16.77 -0.20
N GLU A 153 -5.72 15.82 -0.20
CA GLU A 153 -4.28 16.07 -0.28
C GLU A 153 -3.92 16.83 -1.57
N LYS A 154 -4.41 16.38 -2.73
CA LYS A 154 -4.25 17.08 -4.01
C LYS A 154 -4.81 18.49 -3.99
N LYS A 155 -6.07 18.64 -3.56
CA LYS A 155 -6.73 19.95 -3.50
C LYS A 155 -5.97 20.94 -2.62
N VAL A 156 -5.45 20.50 -1.47
CA VAL A 156 -4.65 21.36 -0.59
C VAL A 156 -3.34 21.75 -1.27
N ALA A 157 -2.67 20.81 -1.95
CA ALA A 157 -1.45 21.10 -2.69
C ALA A 157 -1.68 22.13 -3.80
N ASP A 158 -2.76 21.97 -4.59
CA ASP A 158 -3.15 22.89 -5.66
C ASP A 158 -3.41 24.30 -5.12
N LEU A 159 -4.18 24.42 -4.03
CA LEU A 159 -4.47 25.72 -3.40
C LEU A 159 -3.21 26.45 -2.90
N ILE A 160 -2.21 25.71 -2.43
CA ILE A 160 -0.91 26.30 -2.05
C ILE A 160 -0.14 26.71 -3.31
N ASN A 161 -0.10 25.85 -4.33
CA ASN A 161 0.62 26.10 -5.58
C ASN A 161 0.05 27.29 -6.36
N GLU A 162 -1.27 27.45 -6.38
CA GLU A 162 -1.99 28.57 -6.99
C GLU A 162 -1.90 29.86 -6.17
N GLY A 163 -1.35 29.80 -4.95
CA GLY A 163 -1.13 30.96 -4.09
C GLY A 163 -2.34 31.39 -3.25
N PHE A 164 -3.46 30.65 -3.30
CA PHE A 164 -4.61 30.88 -2.41
C PHE A 164 -4.25 30.66 -0.94
N ILE A 165 -3.36 29.70 -0.66
CA ILE A 165 -2.80 29.44 0.67
C ILE A 165 -1.32 29.84 0.65
N SER A 166 -1.03 31.00 1.20
CA SER A 166 0.32 31.60 1.20
C SER A 166 1.10 31.41 2.50
N SER A 167 0.47 30.93 3.57
CA SER A 167 1.10 30.77 4.89
C SER A 167 0.62 29.50 5.60
N TYR A 168 1.42 29.02 6.55
CA TYR A 168 1.08 27.87 7.38
C TYR A 168 -0.19 28.10 8.21
N ASP A 169 -0.40 29.31 8.73
CA ASP A 169 -1.60 29.62 9.51
C ASP A 169 -2.85 29.60 8.64
N ASN A 170 -2.76 30.13 7.42
CA ASN A 170 -3.85 30.07 6.44
C ASN A 170 -4.19 28.62 6.08
N LEU A 171 -3.18 27.76 5.96
CA LEU A 171 -3.37 26.33 5.76
C LEU A 171 -4.14 25.68 6.93
N LEU A 172 -3.75 25.95 8.18
CA LEU A 172 -4.44 25.41 9.35
C LEU A 172 -5.89 25.90 9.46
N ILE A 173 -6.14 27.18 9.16
CA ILE A 173 -7.50 27.75 9.13
C ILE A 173 -8.35 27.03 8.08
N TYR A 174 -7.80 26.81 6.88
CA TYR A 174 -8.49 26.07 5.82
C TYR A 174 -8.83 24.65 6.26
N LEU A 175 -7.86 23.89 6.81
CA LEU A 175 -8.08 22.52 7.28
C LEU A 175 -9.11 22.45 8.40
N ARG A 176 -9.09 23.40 9.34
CA ARG A 176 -10.09 23.50 10.41
C ARG A 176 -11.50 23.72 9.86
N ASN A 177 -11.64 24.63 8.88
CA ASN A 177 -12.93 24.88 8.22
C ASN A 177 -13.42 23.66 7.44
N GLN A 178 -12.52 22.90 6.80
CA GLN A 178 -12.89 21.64 6.14
C GLN A 178 -13.38 20.59 7.13
N TYR A 179 -12.75 20.47 8.29
CA TYR A 179 -13.21 19.57 9.35
C TYR A 179 -14.62 19.94 9.82
N GLN A 180 -14.85 21.22 10.14
CA GLN A 180 -16.16 21.69 10.60
C GLN A 180 -17.26 21.42 9.56
N LYS A 181 -17.01 21.70 8.28
CA LYS A 181 -18.00 21.46 7.21
C LYS A 181 -18.40 19.99 7.06
N ARG A 182 -17.50 19.05 7.36
CA ARG A 182 -17.75 17.62 7.18
C ARG A 182 -18.30 16.93 8.43
N ASN A 183 -17.75 17.28 9.58
CA ASN A 183 -17.97 16.53 10.82
C ASN A 183 -18.84 17.27 11.85
N TYR A 184 -19.22 18.53 11.60
CA TYR A 184 -20.12 19.25 12.50
C TYR A 184 -21.58 18.84 12.24
N PRO A 185 -22.32 18.35 13.26
CA PRO A 185 -23.70 17.96 13.09
C PRO A 185 -24.60 19.16 12.76
N ARG A 186 -25.41 19.04 11.70
CA ARG A 186 -26.39 20.07 11.28
C ARG A 186 -27.38 20.48 12.36
N VAL A 187 -27.55 19.66 13.39
CA VAL A 187 -28.40 19.97 14.56
C VAL A 187 -27.94 21.24 15.28
N PHE A 188 -26.64 21.55 15.21
CA PHE A 188 -26.07 22.76 15.80
C PHE A 188 -26.06 23.97 14.86
N ASP A 189 -26.49 23.82 13.59
CA ASP A 189 -26.60 24.92 12.62
C ASP A 189 -27.91 25.73 12.81
N CYS A 190 -28.78 25.32 13.74
CA CYS A 190 -29.97 26.08 14.14
C CYS A 190 -29.61 27.27 15.04
N ALA A 191 -28.91 28.26 14.50
CA ALA A 191 -28.82 29.60 15.07
C ALA A 191 -28.37 30.61 14.00
N SER A 192 -29.29 31.00 13.11
CA SER A 192 -29.28 32.27 12.37
C SER A 192 -30.67 32.55 11.84
#